data_AF-A0A4Y9ZMW3-F1
#
_entry.id   AF-A0A4Y9ZMW3-F1
#
_cell.length_a   1.000
_cell.length_b   1.000
_cell.length_c   1.000
_cell.angle_alpha   90.00
_cell.angle_beta   90.00
_cell.angle_gamma   90.00
#
_symmetry.space_group_name_H-M   'P 1'
#
loop_
_entity.id
_entity.type
_entity.pdbx_description
1 polymer ?
#
loop_
_entity_poly.entity_id
_entity_poly.type
_entity_poly.pdbx_seq_one_letter_code
_entity_poly.pdbx_strand_id
1 'polypeptide(L)'
;MYHAESFAKIEFETYMIGYRGSKPAQSLLSLPHVHFLYLSQPPATLRALPFLLLAPLKIAQQILTILAALLIRIPHPPEFILVQNPPSIPTLALVYLVGRLRGSKVIIDWHNLGYSILALRLGPNHILVRLAKWFEKTFGRSAYAHLFVTRAMKDHLTRSWDLQGITAVLHDRPPAHFHRASPSETHRQRL
;
A
#
# COMPACT_ATOMS: atom_id res chain seq x y z
N MET A 1 -3.31 7.40 4.60
CA MET A 1 -3.77 7.63 6.00
C MET A 1 -5.28 7.87 6.10
N TYR A 2 -5.95 8.49 5.11
CA TYR A 2 -7.40 8.72 5.14
C TYR A 2 -8.28 7.47 5.26
N HIS A 3 -7.88 6.35 4.64
CA HIS A 3 -8.64 5.09 4.77
C HIS A 3 -8.68 4.61 6.22
N ALA A 4 -7.53 4.62 6.91
CA ALA A 4 -7.46 4.22 8.31
C ALA A 4 -8.32 5.12 9.21
N GLU A 5 -8.31 6.43 8.95
CA GLU A 5 -9.16 7.37 9.67
C GLU A 5 -10.65 7.11 9.41
N SER A 6 -10.99 6.77 8.16
CA SER A 6 -12.38 6.49 7.76
C SER A 6 -12.91 5.22 8.41
N PHE A 7 -12.12 4.14 8.47
CA PHE A 7 -12.46 2.91 9.18
C PHE A 7 -12.61 3.14 10.69
N ALA A 8 -11.66 3.84 11.32
CA ALA A 8 -11.73 4.11 12.75
C ALA A 8 -12.93 5.00 13.15
N LYS A 9 -13.37 5.92 12.29
CA LYS A 9 -14.56 6.75 12.52
C LYS A 9 -15.88 5.99 12.50
N ILE A 10 -15.91 4.82 11.88
CA ILE A 10 -17.05 3.90 11.89
C ILE A 10 -16.81 2.72 12.84
N GLU A 11 -15.95 2.93 13.85
CA GLU A 11 -15.69 2.00 14.97
C GLU A 11 -15.02 0.67 14.58
N PHE A 12 -14.39 0.60 13.40
CA PHE A 12 -13.53 -0.55 13.06
C PHE A 12 -12.19 -0.46 13.79
N GLU A 13 -11.81 -1.56 14.45
CA GLU A 13 -10.44 -1.77 14.94
C GLU A 13 -9.46 -1.80 13.77
N THR A 14 -8.65 -0.74 13.68
CA THR A 14 -7.86 -0.41 12.50
C THR A 14 -6.37 -0.53 12.79
N TYR A 15 -5.73 -1.54 12.22
CA TYR A 15 -4.29 -1.76 12.36
C TYR A 15 -3.53 -1.16 11.17
N MET A 16 -2.74 -0.12 11.42
CA MET A 16 -1.82 0.44 10.45
C MET A 16 -0.49 -0.32 10.46
N ILE A 17 -0.21 -1.04 9.36
CA ILE A 17 1.04 -1.79 9.18
C ILE A 17 1.97 -1.02 8.25
N GLY A 18 3.19 -0.76 8.69
CA GLY A 18 4.17 -0.04 7.88
C GLY A 18 5.53 0.12 8.55
N TYR A 19 6.48 0.74 7.87
CA TYR A 19 7.77 1.06 8.47
C TYR A 19 7.67 2.24 9.41
N ARG A 20 8.52 2.25 10.44
CA ARG A 20 8.71 3.41 11.31
C ARG A 20 9.50 4.49 10.55
N GLY A 21 9.17 5.77 10.76
CA GLY A 21 9.99 6.88 10.23
C GLY A 21 9.18 8.14 9.87
N SER A 22 7.93 7.99 9.46
CA SER A 22 7.01 9.12 9.29
C SER A 22 6.19 9.32 10.56
N LYS A 23 6.01 10.58 10.97
CA LYS A 23 5.05 10.93 12.02
C LYS A 23 3.63 10.69 11.47
N PRO A 24 2.80 9.84 12.09
CA PRO A 24 1.40 9.72 11.71
C PRO A 24 0.69 11.08 11.81
N ALA A 25 -0.36 11.28 11.02
CA ALA A 25 -1.21 12.46 11.16
C ALA A 25 -1.79 12.53 12.58
N GLN A 26 -1.85 13.73 13.17
CA GLN A 26 -2.32 13.90 14.54
C GLN A 26 -3.76 13.36 14.73
N SER A 27 -4.60 13.44 13.70
CA SER A 27 -5.96 12.89 13.70
C SER A 27 -6.02 11.40 13.96
N LEU A 28 -5.01 10.63 13.52
CA LEU A 28 -4.94 9.18 13.74
C LEU A 28 -4.46 8.83 15.14
N LEU A 29 -3.59 9.67 15.73
CA LEU A 29 -3.07 9.45 17.08
C LEU A 29 -4.13 9.67 18.16
N SER A 30 -5.16 10.46 17.86
CA SER A 30 -6.28 10.74 18.77
C SER A 30 -7.43 9.73 18.70
N LEU A 31 -7.44 8.82 17.71
CA LEU A 31 -8.54 7.87 17.53
C LEU A 31 -8.26 6.57 18.31
N PRO A 32 -9.17 6.14 19.21
CA PRO A 32 -8.93 4.99 20.10
C PRO A 32 -8.84 3.65 19.37
N HIS A 33 -9.48 3.53 18.20
CA HIS A 33 -9.51 2.30 17.40
C HIS A 33 -8.34 2.19 16.39
N VAL A 34 -7.33 3.06 16.47
CA VAL A 34 -6.18 3.03 15.56
C VAL A 34 -4.95 2.49 16.27
N HIS A 35 -4.42 1.39 15.75
CA HIS A 35 -3.23 0.72 16.30
C HIS A 35 -2.10 0.71 15.28
N PHE A 36 -0.87 0.97 15.72
CA PHE A 36 0.29 0.96 14.83
C PHE A 36 1.13 -0.31 15.00
N LEU A 37 1.25 -1.10 13.94
CA LEU A 37 2.10 -2.29 13.88
C LEU A 37 3.29 -2.05 12.94
N TYR A 38 4.42 -1.68 13.53
CA TYR A 38 5.62 -1.40 12.76
C TYR A 38 6.31 -2.68 12.27
N LEU A 39 6.74 -2.67 11.00
CA LEU A 39 7.55 -3.72 10.37
C LEU A 39 9.03 -3.53 10.72
N SER A 40 9.70 -4.62 11.08
CA SER A 40 11.14 -4.61 11.38
C SER A 40 11.96 -4.31 10.12
N GLN A 41 12.94 -3.42 10.23
CA GLN A 41 13.89 -3.11 9.16
C GLN A 41 15.16 -3.95 9.27
N PRO A 42 15.88 -4.20 8.15
CA PRO A 42 17.13 -4.95 8.20
C PRO A 42 18.15 -4.24 9.09
N PRO A 43 18.92 -4.97 9.91
CA PRO A 43 20.05 -4.43 10.65
C PRO A 43 20.93 -3.54 9.76
N ALA A 44 21.41 -2.42 10.33
CA ALA A 44 22.25 -1.47 9.59
C ALA A 44 23.54 -2.13 9.04
N THR A 45 24.04 -3.15 9.73
CA THR A 45 25.21 -3.94 9.35
C THR A 45 25.05 -4.65 7.99
N LEU A 46 23.83 -5.07 7.63
CA LEU A 46 23.56 -5.70 6.33
C LEU A 46 23.63 -4.72 5.16
N ARG A 47 23.61 -3.40 5.42
CA ARG A 47 23.69 -2.39 4.35
C ARG A 47 25.05 -2.36 3.65
N ALA A 48 26.08 -2.97 4.26
CA ALA A 48 27.42 -3.09 3.66
C ALA A 48 27.53 -4.21 2.60
N LEU A 49 26.51 -5.06 2.46
CA LEU A 49 26.52 -6.16 1.49
C LEU A 49 26.26 -5.67 0.05
N PRO A 50 26.80 -6.36 -0.97
CA PRO A 50 26.49 -6.09 -2.37
C PRO A 50 24.99 -6.16 -2.67
N PHE A 51 24.52 -5.31 -3.59
CA PHE A 51 23.10 -5.19 -3.94
C PHE A 51 22.43 -6.53 -4.29
N LEU A 52 23.14 -7.40 -5.01
CA LEU A 52 22.63 -8.71 -5.46
C LEU A 52 22.31 -9.66 -4.29
N LEU A 53 23.01 -9.56 -3.17
CA LEU A 53 22.73 -10.33 -1.96
C LEU A 53 21.74 -9.61 -1.04
N LEU A 54 21.85 -8.29 -0.98
CA LEU A 54 21.01 -7.46 -0.12
C LEU A 54 19.54 -7.44 -0.57
N ALA A 55 19.27 -7.41 -1.87
CA ALA A 55 17.91 -7.31 -2.39
C ALA A 55 17.05 -8.55 -2.06
N PRO A 56 17.49 -9.81 -2.31
CA PRO A 56 16.75 -10.99 -1.89
C PRO A 56 16.55 -11.07 -0.37
N LEU A 57 17.58 -10.75 0.42
CA LEU A 57 17.48 -10.76 1.88
C LEU A 57 16.46 -9.75 2.40
N LYS A 58 16.44 -8.53 1.82
CA LYS A 58 15.42 -7.52 2.13
C LYS A 58 14.02 -8.00 1.79
N ILE A 59 13.84 -8.64 0.64
CA ILE A 59 12.54 -9.19 0.23
C ILE A 59 12.10 -10.30 1.19
N ALA A 60 12.99 -11.25 1.52
CA ALA A 60 12.70 -12.34 2.46
C ALA A 60 12.30 -11.80 3.84
N GLN A 61 13.03 -10.82 4.37
CA GLN A 61 12.67 -10.16 5.62
C GLN A 61 11.32 -9.45 5.52
N GLN A 62 11.05 -8.74 4.42
CA GLN A 62 9.76 -8.08 4.22
C GLN A 62 8.61 -9.08 4.20
N ILE A 63 8.79 -10.24 3.57
CA ILE A 63 7.82 -11.35 3.60
C ILE A 63 7.57 -11.81 5.03
N LEU A 64 8.62 -12.14 5.77
CA LEU A 64 8.51 -12.65 7.15
C LEU A 64 7.83 -11.64 8.08
N THR A 65 8.21 -10.36 7.99
CA THR A 65 7.66 -9.32 8.86
C THR A 65 6.20 -9.00 8.55
N ILE A 66 5.80 -8.99 7.27
CA ILE A 66 4.39 -8.82 6.88
C ILE A 66 3.56 -10.03 7.32
N LEU A 67 4.04 -11.25 7.10
CA LEU A 67 3.35 -12.46 7.54
C LEU A 67 3.22 -12.51 9.06
N ALA A 68 4.28 -12.20 9.81
CA ALA A 68 4.22 -12.12 11.27
C ALA A 68 3.23 -11.05 11.75
N ALA A 69 3.18 -9.90 11.08
CA ALA A 69 2.19 -8.87 11.37
C ALA A 69 0.76 -9.40 11.18
N LEU A 70 0.46 -9.94 9.99
CA LEU A 70 -0.89 -10.35 9.60
C LEU A 70 -1.37 -11.65 10.25
N LEU A 71 -0.47 -12.59 10.57
CA LEU A 71 -0.83 -13.92 11.07
C LEU A 71 -0.65 -14.09 12.58
N ILE A 72 0.20 -13.29 13.22
CA ILE A 72 0.58 -13.52 14.64
C ILE A 72 0.29 -12.29 15.50
N ARG A 73 0.67 -11.09 15.04
CA ARG A 73 0.66 -9.89 15.89
C ARG A 73 -0.70 -9.19 15.97
N ILE A 74 -1.57 -9.35 14.96
CA ILE A 74 -2.94 -8.86 15.05
C ILE A 74 -3.75 -9.87 15.89
N PRO A 75 -4.42 -9.44 16.98
CA PRO A 75 -5.12 -10.35 17.89
C PRO A 75 -6.22 -11.18 17.22
N HIS A 76 -6.96 -10.57 16.29
CA HIS A 76 -8.07 -11.21 15.58
C HIS A 76 -7.88 -11.07 14.07
N PRO A 77 -8.22 -12.10 13.28
CA PRO A 77 -8.21 -11.99 11.83
C PRO A 77 -9.06 -10.80 11.37
N PRO A 78 -8.50 -9.84 10.61
CA PRO A 78 -9.26 -8.67 10.20
C PRO A 78 -10.33 -9.07 9.18
N GLU A 79 -11.50 -8.43 9.23
CA GLU A 79 -12.52 -8.64 8.19
C GLU A 79 -12.03 -8.12 6.83
N PHE A 80 -11.34 -6.96 6.84
CA PHE A 80 -10.81 -6.32 5.63
C PHE A 80 -9.29 -6.14 5.72
N ILE A 81 -8.59 -6.41 4.61
CA ILE A 81 -7.17 -6.07 4.45
C ILE A 81 -7.06 -5.08 3.29
N LEU A 82 -6.77 -3.82 3.60
CA LEU A 82 -6.59 -2.78 2.58
C LEU A 82 -5.10 -2.57 2.28
N VAL A 83 -4.70 -2.72 1.02
CA VAL A 83 -3.34 -2.40 0.55
C VAL A 83 -3.37 -1.18 -0.36
N GLN A 84 -2.52 -0.21 -0.05
CA GLN A 84 -2.22 0.90 -0.96
C GLN A 84 -1.05 0.52 -1.86
N ASN A 85 -1.29 0.43 -3.17
CA ASN A 85 -0.28 0.09 -4.17
C ASN A 85 0.34 1.36 -4.77
N PRO A 86 1.68 1.52 -4.83
CA PRO A 86 2.78 0.63 -4.38
C PRO A 86 3.08 0.68 -2.87
N PRO A 87 3.70 -0.37 -2.27
CA PRO A 87 4.48 -1.47 -2.88
C PRO A 87 3.67 -2.71 -3.27
N SER A 88 3.87 -3.17 -4.51
CA SER A 88 3.12 -4.29 -5.10
C SER A 88 3.76 -5.65 -4.83
N ILE A 89 5.09 -5.73 -4.89
CA ILE A 89 5.89 -6.95 -4.65
C ILE A 89 6.62 -6.79 -3.31
N PRO A 90 6.56 -7.76 -2.38
CA PRO A 90 5.79 -9.00 -2.38
C PRO A 90 4.35 -8.84 -1.86
N THR A 91 3.97 -7.63 -1.42
CA THR A 91 2.77 -7.36 -0.62
C THR A 91 1.48 -7.94 -1.19
N LEU A 92 1.20 -7.77 -2.50
CA LEU A 92 -0.04 -8.26 -3.12
C LEU A 92 -0.20 -9.77 -2.98
N ALA A 93 0.88 -10.53 -3.19
CA ALA A 93 0.84 -11.99 -3.00
C ALA A 93 0.58 -12.39 -1.56
N LEU A 94 1.20 -11.67 -0.61
CA LEU A 94 1.03 -11.96 0.82
C LEU A 94 -0.39 -11.67 1.29
N VAL A 95 -0.97 -10.53 0.91
CA VAL A 95 -2.36 -10.22 1.31
C VAL A 95 -3.37 -11.11 0.61
N TYR A 96 -3.11 -11.51 -0.64
CA TYR A 96 -3.93 -12.49 -1.33
C TYR A 96 -3.93 -13.83 -0.58
N LEU A 97 -2.73 -14.32 -0.23
CA LEU A 97 -2.57 -15.57 0.53
C LEU A 97 -3.24 -15.48 1.91
N VAL A 98 -2.93 -14.44 2.68
CA VAL A 98 -3.51 -14.24 4.02
C VAL A 98 -5.02 -14.09 3.95
N GLY A 99 -5.54 -13.32 2.99
CA GLY A 99 -6.98 -13.14 2.80
C GLY A 99 -7.69 -14.48 2.54
N ARG A 100 -7.09 -15.34 1.73
CA ARG A 100 -7.60 -16.71 1.49
C ARG A 100 -7.53 -17.59 2.73
N LEU A 101 -6.44 -17.53 3.50
CA LEU A 101 -6.24 -18.34 4.70
C LEU A 101 -7.13 -17.91 5.88
N ARG A 102 -7.37 -16.61 6.02
CA ARG A 102 -8.09 -16.01 7.16
C ARG A 102 -9.56 -15.69 6.85
N GLY A 103 -9.99 -15.83 5.60
CA GLY A 103 -11.32 -15.41 5.15
C GLY A 103 -11.49 -13.88 5.07
N SER A 104 -10.39 -13.13 5.12
CA SER A 104 -10.42 -11.67 5.05
C SER A 104 -10.68 -11.18 3.63
N LYS A 105 -11.51 -10.14 3.52
CA LYS A 105 -11.83 -9.43 2.27
C LYS A 105 -10.68 -8.49 1.92
N VAL A 106 -9.95 -8.80 0.85
CA VAL A 106 -8.84 -7.96 0.39
C VAL A 106 -9.37 -6.77 -0.40
N ILE A 107 -8.95 -5.56 -0.06
CA ILE A 107 -9.23 -4.32 -0.80
C ILE A 107 -7.90 -3.80 -1.35
N ILE A 108 -7.84 -3.55 -2.66
CA ILE A 108 -6.65 -3.01 -3.31
C ILE A 108 -6.93 -1.58 -3.76
N ASP A 109 -6.14 -0.64 -3.25
CA ASP A 109 -6.19 0.77 -3.60
C ASP A 109 -5.07 1.10 -4.61
N TRP A 110 -5.46 1.26 -5.88
CA TRP A 110 -4.58 1.50 -7.02
C TRP A 110 -4.29 2.99 -7.17
N HIS A 111 -3.08 3.40 -6.73
CA HIS A 111 -2.56 4.75 -6.91
C HIS A 111 -1.54 4.82 -8.04
N ASN A 112 -0.64 3.85 -8.10
CA ASN A 112 0.32 3.68 -9.18
C ASN A 112 0.59 2.19 -9.43
N LEU A 113 1.18 1.89 -10.59
CA LEU A 113 1.58 0.53 -10.96
C LEU A 113 3.09 0.38 -10.78
N GLY A 114 3.50 -0.61 -9.98
CA GLY A 114 4.91 -0.83 -9.64
C GLY A 114 5.75 -1.13 -10.89
N TYR A 115 5.22 -1.95 -11.80
CA TYR A 115 5.87 -2.29 -13.07
C TYR A 115 6.03 -1.07 -13.98
N SER A 116 5.09 -0.13 -13.98
CA SER A 116 5.19 1.10 -14.76
C SER A 116 6.31 1.99 -14.22
N ILE A 117 6.43 2.13 -12.89
CA ILE A 117 7.53 2.85 -12.24
C ILE A 117 8.86 2.16 -12.54
N LEU A 118 8.91 0.83 -12.50
CA LEU A 118 10.11 0.06 -12.83
C LEU A 118 10.50 0.22 -14.30
N ALA A 119 9.52 0.29 -15.21
CA ALA A 119 9.72 0.51 -16.64
C ALA A 119 10.38 1.86 -16.93
N LEU A 120 10.07 2.90 -16.15
CA LEU A 120 10.75 4.20 -16.28
C LEU A 120 12.25 4.12 -15.97
N ARG A 121 12.68 3.16 -15.13
CA ARG A 121 14.09 3.00 -14.73
C ARG A 121 14.87 2.04 -15.61
N LEU A 122 14.26 0.90 -15.96
CA LEU A 122 14.94 -0.21 -16.65
C LEU A 122 14.57 -0.32 -18.13
N GLY A 123 13.57 0.46 -18.58
CA GLY A 123 12.99 0.36 -19.92
C GLY A 123 11.81 -0.63 -19.96
N PRO A 124 10.81 -0.40 -20.82
CA PRO A 124 9.57 -1.19 -20.86
C PRO A 124 9.76 -2.64 -21.30
N ASN A 125 10.82 -2.93 -22.06
CA ASN A 125 11.11 -4.27 -22.58
C ASN A 125 11.95 -5.13 -21.63
N HIS A 126 12.37 -4.58 -20.48
CA HIS A 126 13.22 -5.28 -19.52
C HIS A 126 12.51 -6.49 -18.88
N ILE A 127 13.22 -7.60 -18.71
CA ILE A 127 12.65 -8.85 -18.16
C ILE A 127 12.01 -8.61 -16.78
N LEU A 128 12.70 -7.88 -15.88
CA LEU A 128 12.16 -7.54 -14.56
C LEU A 128 10.85 -6.75 -14.62
N VAL A 129 10.65 -5.90 -15.63
CA VAL A 129 9.41 -5.14 -15.82
C VAL A 129 8.28 -6.08 -16.25
N ARG A 130 8.56 -7.02 -17.16
CA ARG A 130 7.61 -8.05 -17.58
C ARG A 130 7.20 -8.94 -16.40
N LEU A 131 8.16 -9.36 -15.58
CA LEU A 131 7.91 -10.16 -14.37
C LEU A 131 7.09 -9.37 -13.35
N ALA A 132 7.44 -8.11 -13.09
CA ALA A 132 6.68 -7.26 -12.16
C ALA A 132 5.23 -7.05 -12.65
N LYS A 133 5.04 -6.80 -13.95
CA LYS A 133 3.72 -6.66 -14.56
C LYS A 133 2.90 -7.95 -14.43
N TRP A 134 3.52 -9.10 -14.71
CA TRP A 134 2.87 -10.40 -14.54
C TRP A 134 2.48 -10.66 -13.08
N PHE A 135 3.36 -10.35 -12.13
CA PHE A 135 3.09 -10.50 -10.71
C PHE A 135 1.92 -9.62 -10.26
N GLU A 136 1.96 -8.33 -10.57
CA GLU A 136 0.88 -7.40 -10.21
C GLU A 136 -0.43 -7.79 -10.86
N LYS A 137 -0.41 -8.18 -12.14
CA LYS A 137 -1.60 -8.68 -12.83
C LYS A 137 -2.15 -9.94 -12.18
N THR A 138 -1.30 -10.87 -11.75
CA THR A 138 -1.73 -12.16 -11.19
C THR A 138 -2.32 -11.98 -9.80
N PHE A 139 -1.57 -11.38 -8.87
CA PHE A 139 -2.00 -11.23 -7.48
C PHE A 139 -2.94 -10.05 -7.26
N GLY A 140 -2.96 -9.09 -8.18
CA GLY A 140 -3.89 -7.97 -8.19
C GLY A 140 -5.20 -8.22 -8.93
N ARG A 141 -5.39 -9.40 -9.56
CA ARG A 141 -6.60 -9.69 -10.34
C ARG A 141 -7.84 -9.87 -9.48
N SER A 142 -7.74 -10.61 -8.38
CA SER A 142 -8.89 -10.98 -7.56
C SER A 142 -8.81 -10.29 -6.21
N ALA A 143 -9.78 -9.44 -5.91
CA ALA A 143 -9.95 -8.80 -4.61
C ALA A 143 -11.44 -8.65 -4.30
N TYR A 144 -11.79 -8.39 -3.03
CA TYR A 144 -13.17 -8.02 -2.69
C TYR A 144 -13.55 -6.69 -3.35
N ALA A 145 -12.64 -5.70 -3.30
CA ALA A 145 -12.81 -4.42 -3.97
C ALA A 145 -11.49 -3.86 -4.51
N HIS A 146 -11.60 -3.11 -5.60
CA HIS A 146 -10.54 -2.33 -6.22
C HIS A 146 -10.94 -0.85 -6.19
N LEU A 147 -10.13 -0.04 -5.53
CA LEU A 147 -10.28 1.41 -5.47
C LEU A 147 -9.29 2.03 -6.45
N PHE A 148 -9.71 3.04 -7.20
CA PHE A 148 -8.86 3.70 -8.21
C PHE A 148 -8.87 5.21 -8.03
N VAL A 149 -7.71 5.83 -8.13
CA VAL A 149 -7.59 7.31 -8.09
C VAL A 149 -8.19 8.01 -9.30
N THR A 150 -8.27 7.32 -10.45
CA THR A 150 -8.81 7.87 -11.70
C THR A 150 -9.69 6.88 -12.44
N ARG A 151 -10.65 7.41 -13.21
CA ARG A 151 -11.49 6.61 -14.12
C ARG A 151 -10.66 5.94 -15.22
N ALA A 152 -9.67 6.64 -15.76
CA ALA A 152 -8.77 6.10 -16.77
C ALA A 152 -8.01 4.86 -16.27
N MET A 153 -7.50 4.88 -15.04
CA MET A 153 -6.83 3.72 -14.43
C MET A 153 -7.79 2.55 -14.21
N LYS A 154 -9.00 2.82 -13.70
CA LYS A 154 -10.06 1.80 -13.56
C LYS A 154 -10.34 1.12 -14.90
N ASP A 155 -10.61 1.91 -15.93
CA ASP A 155 -11.00 1.38 -17.25
C ASP A 155 -9.86 0.57 -17.88
N HIS A 156 -8.61 1.07 -17.77
CA HIS A 156 -7.44 0.37 -18.28
C HIS A 156 -7.23 -0.97 -17.59
N LEU A 157 -7.22 -1.02 -16.26
CA LEU A 157 -6.93 -2.23 -15.52
C LEU A 157 -8.08 -3.24 -15.60
N THR A 158 -9.33 -2.79 -15.52
CA THR A 158 -10.49 -3.67 -15.65
C THR A 158 -10.48 -4.40 -17.01
N ARG A 159 -10.20 -3.68 -18.11
CA ARG A 159 -10.14 -4.27 -19.45
C ARG A 159 -8.91 -5.15 -19.66
N SER A 160 -7.74 -4.71 -19.21
CA SER A 160 -6.48 -5.38 -19.55
C SER A 160 -6.13 -6.53 -18.60
N TRP A 161 -6.59 -6.48 -17.35
CA TRP A 161 -6.23 -7.44 -16.30
C TRP A 161 -7.39 -8.34 -15.88
N ASP A 162 -8.60 -8.10 -16.40
CA ASP A 162 -9.81 -8.90 -16.09
C ASP A 162 -10.05 -8.99 -14.59
N LEU A 163 -10.07 -7.81 -13.95
CA LEU A 163 -10.20 -7.65 -12.51
C LEU A 163 -11.53 -8.21 -12.02
N GLN A 164 -11.47 -8.94 -10.90
CA GLN A 164 -12.60 -9.61 -10.27
C GLN A 164 -12.84 -8.98 -8.90
N GLY A 165 -14.03 -8.40 -8.71
CA GLY A 165 -14.40 -7.71 -7.48
C GLY A 165 -15.16 -6.41 -7.75
N ILE A 166 -15.54 -5.72 -6.68
CA ILE A 166 -16.21 -4.42 -6.77
C ILE A 166 -15.19 -3.38 -7.25
N THR A 167 -15.55 -2.50 -8.19
CA THR A 167 -14.65 -1.45 -8.69
C THR A 167 -15.20 -0.05 -8.43
N ALA A 168 -14.49 0.77 -7.65
CA ALA A 168 -14.88 2.13 -7.32
C ALA A 168 -13.77 3.14 -7.63
N VAL A 169 -14.15 4.32 -8.10
CA VAL A 169 -13.20 5.42 -8.31
C VAL A 169 -13.29 6.35 -7.11
N LEU A 170 -12.18 6.54 -6.41
CA LEU A 170 -12.02 7.48 -5.31
C LEU A 170 -10.94 8.48 -5.69
N HIS A 171 -11.35 9.62 -6.21
CA HIS A 171 -10.42 10.68 -6.58
C HIS A 171 -9.67 11.19 -5.35
N ASP A 172 -8.34 11.29 -5.46
CA ASP A 172 -7.54 11.98 -4.45
C ASP A 172 -8.01 13.43 -4.36
N ARG A 173 -8.52 13.79 -3.19
CA ARG A 173 -8.86 15.17 -2.85
C ARG A 173 -7.80 15.71 -1.90
N PRO A 174 -7.36 16.97 -2.08
CA PRO A 174 -6.51 17.59 -1.10
C PRO A 174 -7.22 17.59 0.27
N PRO A 175 -6.48 17.43 1.36
CA PRO A 175 -7.05 17.50 2.70
C PRO A 175 -7.82 18.80 2.91
N ALA A 176 -8.87 18.80 3.72
CA ALA A 176 -9.69 20.00 3.95
C ALA A 176 -8.90 21.20 4.55
N HIS A 177 -7.72 20.95 5.14
CA HIS A 177 -6.83 21.99 5.66
C HIS A 177 -5.97 22.66 4.57
N PHE A 178 -5.92 22.12 3.35
CA PHE A 178 -5.33 22.83 2.22
C PHE A 178 -6.32 23.88 1.73
N HIS A 179 -6.10 25.11 2.16
CA HIS A 179 -6.74 26.29 1.60
C HIS A 179 -5.81 26.99 0.60
N ARG A 180 -6.36 27.80 -0.31
CA ARG A 180 -5.53 28.74 -1.06
C ARG A 180 -4.73 29.58 -0.07
N ALA A 181 -3.42 29.70 -0.29
CA ALA A 181 -2.58 30.57 0.52
C ALA A 181 -3.15 31.99 0.48
N SER A 182 -3.28 32.62 1.63
CA SER A 182 -3.60 34.03 1.73
C SER A 182 -2.46 34.88 1.16
N PRO A 183 -2.71 36.13 0.73
CA PRO A 183 -1.66 37.02 0.22
C PRO A 183 -0.47 37.18 1.19
N SER A 184 -0.74 37.17 2.49
CA SER A 184 0.25 37.27 3.56
C SER A 184 1.07 35.99 3.77
N GLU A 185 0.51 34.81 3.50
CA GLU A 185 1.26 33.54 3.50
C GLU A 185 2.16 33.41 2.27
N THR A 186 1.73 33.96 1.13
CA THR A 186 2.50 33.96 -0.12
C THR A 186 3.78 34.80 -0.02
N HIS A 187 3.73 35.93 0.70
CA HIS A 187 4.90 36.79 0.90
C HIS A 187 5.95 36.17 1.83
N ARG A 188 5.51 35.34 2.80
CA ARG A 188 6.38 34.72 3.80
C ARG A 188 7.20 33.53 3.27
N GLN A 189 6.80 32.95 2.13
CA GLN A 189 7.51 31.83 1.49
C GLN A 189 8.52 32.28 0.41
N ARG A 190 8.68 33.59 0.18
CA ARG A 190 9.63 34.17 -0.79
C ARG A 190 10.89 34.78 -0.16
N LEU A 191 11.08 34.61 1.14
CA LEU A 191 12.29 34.96 1.90
C LEU A 191 12.90 33.68 2.46
#